data_AF-A0A8X6KGN3-F1
#
_entry.id   AF-A0A8X6KGN3-F1
#
_cell.length_a   1.000
_cell.length_b   1.000
_cell.length_c   1.000
_cell.angle_alpha   90.00
_cell.angle_beta   90.00
_cell.angle_gamma   90.00
#
_symmetry.space_group_name_H-M   'P 1'
#
loop_
_entity.id
_entity.type
_entity.pdbx_description
1 polymer ?
#
loop_
_entity_poly.entity_id
_entity_poly.type
_entity_poly.pdbx_seq_one_letter_code
_entity_poly.pdbx_strand_id
1 'polypeptide(L)'
;MDSLVLNRLSLSDSKLRYGFSGIYSSDTLPKQRKHYRSFIVNTGPAHCMGRHWQAIYFRHDNHCVFFCSYGTRPQHDIKQFIIENSSSFEWNENILQQL
;
A
#
# COMPACT_ATOMS: atom_id res chain seq x y z
N MET A 1 11.58 -6.62 -7.85
CA MET A 1 10.23 -7.15 -8.14
C MET A 1 9.52 -6.15 -9.03
N ASP A 2 9.07 -6.59 -10.22
CA ASP A 2 8.46 -5.77 -11.27
C ASP A 2 6.99 -5.44 -10.95
N SER A 3 6.57 -4.19 -11.17
CA SER A 3 5.19 -3.74 -10.98
C SER A 3 4.20 -4.49 -11.87
N LEU A 4 4.62 -4.97 -13.05
CA LEU A 4 3.77 -5.78 -13.92
C LEU A 4 3.38 -7.11 -13.28
N VAL A 5 4.29 -7.74 -12.53
CA VAL A 5 4.03 -9.01 -11.84
C VAL A 5 3.03 -8.81 -10.71
N LEU A 6 3.24 -7.76 -9.91
CA LEU A 6 2.34 -7.43 -8.81
C LEU A 6 0.92 -7.12 -9.32
N ASN A 7 0.81 -6.39 -10.44
CA ASN A 7 -0.51 -6.04 -10.97
C ASN A 7 -1.25 -7.30 -11.47
N ARG A 8 -0.54 -8.20 -12.16
CA ARG A 8 -1.11 -9.48 -12.60
C ARG A 8 -1.58 -10.33 -11.43
N LEU A 9 -0.77 -10.46 -10.38
CA LEU A 9 -1.12 -11.23 -9.19
C LEU A 9 -2.36 -10.65 -8.50
N SER A 10 -2.41 -9.33 -8.31
CA SER A 10 -3.55 -8.66 -7.67
C SER A 10 -4.85 -8.79 -8.47
N LEU A 11 -4.79 -8.76 -9.80
CA LEU A 11 -5.97 -8.96 -10.65
C LEU A 11 -6.42 -10.43 -10.73
N SER A 12 -5.50 -11.37 -10.54
CA SER A 12 -5.80 -12.80 -10.50
C SER A 12 -6.40 -13.26 -9.17
N ASP A 13 -6.22 -12.49 -8.10
CA ASP A 13 -6.77 -12.79 -6.79
C ASP A 13 -8.24 -12.36 -6.67
N SER A 14 -9.11 -13.30 -6.36
CA SER A 14 -10.57 -13.08 -6.31
C SER A 14 -11.02 -12.11 -5.22
N LYS A 15 -10.23 -11.96 -4.14
CA LYS A 15 -10.52 -11.03 -3.04
C LYS A 15 -10.03 -9.62 -3.35
N LEU A 16 -8.89 -9.48 -4.03
CA LEU A 16 -8.32 -8.18 -4.39
C LEU A 16 -9.00 -7.56 -5.62
N ARG A 17 -9.40 -8.36 -6.61
CA ARG A 17 -9.92 -7.90 -7.91
C ARG A 17 -10.96 -6.77 -7.83
N TYR A 18 -11.86 -6.79 -6.84
CA TYR A 18 -12.96 -5.82 -6.73
C TYR A 18 -12.62 -4.56 -5.91
N GLY A 19 -11.53 -4.57 -5.15
CA GLY A 19 -11.15 -3.49 -4.24
C GLY A 19 -9.74 -2.95 -4.45
N PHE A 20 -8.99 -3.52 -5.40
CA PHE A 20 -7.62 -3.14 -5.69
C PHE A 20 -7.55 -1.89 -6.58
N SER A 21 -6.92 -0.84 -6.07
CA SER A 21 -6.74 0.41 -6.79
C SER A 21 -5.62 0.33 -7.83
N GLY A 22 -4.54 -0.37 -7.49
CA GLY A 22 -3.34 -0.42 -8.32
C GLY A 22 -2.04 -0.31 -7.52
N ILE A 23 -0.99 -0.04 -8.26
CA ILE A 23 0.39 0.06 -7.80
C ILE A 23 0.86 1.49 -7.98
N TYR A 24 1.46 2.05 -6.94
CA TYR A 24 1.87 3.45 -6.89
C TYR A 24 3.32 3.57 -6.43
N SER A 25 3.99 4.63 -6.84
CA SER A 25 5.15 5.18 -6.11
C SER A 25 4.67 6.06 -4.96
N SER A 26 5.55 6.32 -3.97
CA SER A 26 5.20 7.06 -2.75
C SER A 26 4.56 8.42 -3.02
N ASP A 27 4.98 9.09 -4.10
CA ASP A 27 4.57 10.43 -4.55
C ASP A 27 3.40 10.42 -5.55
N THR A 28 2.90 9.25 -5.94
CA THR A 28 1.84 9.10 -6.96
C THR A 28 0.54 8.52 -6.42
N LEU A 29 0.44 8.33 -5.09
CA LEU A 29 -0.81 7.96 -4.44
C LEU A 29 -1.89 9.01 -4.73
N PRO A 30 -3.14 8.58 -4.97
CA PRO A 30 -4.22 9.52 -5.22
C PRO A 30 -4.54 10.30 -3.93
N LYS A 31 -5.02 11.54 -4.06
CA LYS A 31 -5.48 12.33 -2.90
C LYS A 31 -6.62 11.66 -2.12
N GLN A 32 -7.48 10.92 -2.83
CA GLN A 32 -8.62 10.21 -2.23
C GLN A 32 -8.69 8.77 -2.74
N ARG A 33 -8.94 7.82 -1.84
CA ARG A 33 -9.05 6.39 -2.17
C ARG A 33 -10.33 6.00 -2.93
N LYS A 34 -11.33 6.88 -2.99
CA LYS A 34 -12.66 6.61 -3.57
C LYS A 34 -13.26 5.33 -2.95
N HIS A 35 -13.71 4.38 -3.76
CA HIS A 35 -14.26 3.09 -3.32
C HIS A 35 -13.18 2.00 -3.15
N TYR A 36 -11.92 2.27 -3.53
CA TYR A 36 -10.84 1.31 -3.44
C TYR A 36 -10.40 1.11 -1.99
N ARG A 37 -9.87 -0.08 -1.74
CA ARG A 37 -9.51 -0.55 -0.40
C ARG A 37 -8.09 -1.07 -0.34
N SER A 38 -7.57 -1.63 -1.41
CA SER A 38 -6.24 -2.24 -1.42
C SER A 38 -5.32 -1.46 -2.36
N PHE A 39 -4.12 -1.14 -1.87
CA PHE A 39 -3.09 -0.42 -2.60
C PHE A 39 -1.75 -1.12 -2.37
N ILE A 40 -0.93 -1.17 -3.41
CA ILE A 40 0.48 -1.51 -3.28
C ILE A 40 1.28 -0.25 -3.57
N VAL A 41 2.23 0.08 -2.71
CA VAL A 41 3.03 1.29 -2.84
C VAL A 41 4.51 1.00 -2.75
N ASN A 42 5.29 1.61 -3.63
CA ASN A 42 6.74 1.64 -3.53
C ASN A 42 7.18 2.74 -2.58
N THR A 43 8.19 2.49 -1.75
CA THR A 43 8.80 3.53 -0.92
C THR A 43 9.58 4.58 -1.71
N GLY A 44 10.03 4.24 -2.92
CA GLY A 44 10.68 5.17 -3.82
C GLY A 44 9.69 6.06 -4.56
N PRO A 45 10.03 7.34 -4.80
CA PRO A 45 9.27 8.21 -5.70
C PRO A 45 9.37 7.71 -7.14
N ALA A 46 8.44 8.13 -8.02
CA ALA A 46 8.32 7.63 -9.38
C ALA A 46 9.57 7.82 -10.26
N HIS A 47 10.37 8.84 -9.97
CA HIS A 47 11.63 9.12 -10.68
C HIS A 47 12.82 8.28 -10.19
N CYS A 48 12.67 7.52 -9.09
CA CYS A 48 13.69 6.66 -8.55
C CYS A 48 13.38 5.19 -8.88
N MET A 49 14.43 4.36 -9.01
CA MET A 49 14.24 2.92 -9.02
C MET A 49 13.64 2.49 -7.67
N GLY A 50 12.42 1.94 -7.72
CA GLY A 50 11.69 1.52 -6.54
C GLY A 50 12.45 0.47 -5.73
N ARG A 51 12.51 0.65 -4.41
CA ARG A 51 13.40 -0.13 -3.52
C ARG A 51 12.66 -1.17 -2.69
N HIS A 52 11.42 -0.88 -2.32
CA HIS A 52 10.67 -1.72 -1.40
C HIS A 52 9.17 -1.53 -1.61
N TRP A 53 8.41 -2.62 -1.54
CA TRP A 53 6.95 -2.62 -1.72
C TRP A 53 6.25 -2.78 -0.38
N GLN A 54 5.22 -1.98 -0.16
CA GLN A 54 4.37 -1.98 1.03
C GLN A 54 2.91 -2.07 0.60
N ALA A 55 2.04 -2.56 1.49
CA ALA A 55 0.62 -2.70 1.20
C ALA A 55 -0.22 -1.87 2.17
N ILE A 56 -1.33 -1.33 1.65
CA ILE A 56 -2.30 -0.54 2.40
C ILE A 56 -3.67 -1.17 2.18
N TYR A 57 -4.39 -1.42 3.26
CA TYR A 57 -5.75 -1.97 3.21
C TYR A 57 -6.73 -1.18 4.08
N PHE A 58 -7.78 -0.64 3.48
CA PHE A 58 -8.86 0.05 4.20
C PHE A 58 -10.03 -0.91 4.44
N ARG A 59 -10.34 -1.14 5.73
CA ARG A 59 -11.49 -1.92 6.17
C ARG A 59 -12.80 -1.14 6.03
N HIS A 60 -13.91 -1.84 6.20
CA HIS A 60 -15.27 -1.26 6.11
C HIS A 60 -15.55 -0.18 7.18
N ASP A 61 -14.89 -0.26 8.33
CA ASP A 61 -15.00 0.64 9.48
C ASP A 61 -14.08 1.89 9.35
N ASN A 62 -13.53 2.13 8.16
CA ASN A 62 -12.52 3.16 7.88
C ASN A 62 -11.21 3.00 8.68
N HIS A 63 -10.96 1.83 9.28
CA HIS A 63 -9.65 1.50 9.83
C HIS A 63 -8.70 1.06 8.71
N CYS A 64 -7.46 1.55 8.75
CA CYS A 64 -6.42 1.17 7.79
C CYS A 64 -5.41 0.19 8.39
N VAL A 65 -5.16 -0.90 7.68
CA VAL A 65 -4.06 -1.83 7.97
C VAL A 65 -2.93 -1.55 7.00
N PHE A 66 -1.78 -1.13 7.54
CA PHE A 66 -0.56 -0.95 6.77
C PHE A 66 0.38 -2.15 6.96
N PHE A 67 0.93 -2.66 5.87
CA PHE A 67 1.80 -3.82 5.89
C PHE A 67 3.17 -3.51 5.26
N CYS A 68 4.23 -3.82 6.01
CA CYS A 68 5.61 -3.78 5.58
C CYS A 68 6.33 -5.04 6.05
N SER A 69 6.92 -5.82 5.13
CA SER A 69 7.60 -7.08 5.49
C SER A 69 8.81 -6.87 6.41
N TYR A 70 9.37 -5.67 6.45
CA TYR A 70 10.47 -5.29 7.35
C TYR A 70 9.99 -4.77 8.72
N GLY A 71 8.67 -4.78 9.00
CA GLY A 71 8.11 -4.32 10.27
C GLY A 71 8.19 -2.79 10.47
N THR A 72 8.46 -2.03 9.41
CA THR A 72 8.64 -0.57 9.52
C THR A 72 7.32 0.19 9.41
N ARG A 73 7.27 1.39 10.00
CA ARG A 73 6.14 2.33 9.88
C ARG A 73 6.07 2.97 8.48
N PRO A 74 4.90 3.45 8.04
CA PRO A 74 4.79 4.15 6.75
C PRO A 74 5.62 5.44 6.73
N GLN A 75 6.24 5.72 5.59
CA GLN A 75 6.97 6.96 5.33
C GLN A 75 6.02 8.14 5.09
N HIS A 76 6.55 9.37 5.10
CA HIS A 76 5.77 10.60 5.13
C HIS A 76 4.58 10.62 4.16
N ASP A 77 4.80 10.43 2.86
CA ASP A 77 3.75 10.56 1.84
C ASP A 77 2.70 9.44 1.94
N ILE A 78 3.15 8.23 2.23
CA ILE A 78 2.28 7.06 2.44
C ILE A 78 1.44 7.25 3.70
N LYS A 79 2.06 7.75 4.77
CA LYS A 79 1.40 8.04 6.05
C LYS A 79 0.37 9.16 5.88
N GLN A 80 0.68 10.20 5.10
CA GLN A 80 -0.25 11.28 4.81
C GLN A 80 -1.49 10.74 4.10
N PHE A 81 -1.31 9.93 3.06
CA PHE A 81 -2.42 9.27 2.37
C PHE A 81 -3.28 8.42 3.32
N ILE A 82 -2.67 7.65 4.22
CA ILE A 82 -3.39 6.84 5.21
C ILE A 82 -4.24 7.72 6.14
N ILE A 83 -3.64 8.77 6.71
CA ILE A 83 -4.32 9.66 7.66
C ILE A 83 -5.49 10.39 6.99
N GLU A 84 -5.33 10.83 5.75
CA GLU A 84 -6.39 11.54 5.01
C GLU A 84 -7.56 10.63 4.60
N ASN A 85 -7.37 9.30 4.62
CA ASN A 85 -8.34 8.34 4.07
C ASN A 85 -8.82 7.29 5.10
N SER A 86 -8.45 7.41 6.38
CA SER A 86 -8.85 6.51 7.47
C SER A 86 -9.16 7.26 8.76
N SER A 87 -9.97 6.65 9.63
CA SER A 87 -10.25 7.17 10.98
C SER A 87 -9.15 6.78 11.99
N SER A 88 -8.46 5.68 11.72
CA SER A 88 -7.38 5.12 12.52
C SER A 88 -6.57 4.16 11.66
N PHE A 89 -5.34 3.86 12.07
CA PHE A 89 -4.53 2.87 11.37
C PHE A 89 -3.62 2.08 12.32
N GLU A 90 -3.28 0.87 11.88
CA GLU A 90 -2.29 0.01 12.51
C GLU A 90 -1.23 -0.43 11.49
N TRP A 91 -0.07 -0.89 11.99
CA TRP A 91 0.95 -1.53 11.17
C TRP A 91 1.50 -2.77 11.86
N ASN A 92 2.09 -3.68 11.08
CA ASN A 92 2.82 -4.82 11.65
C ASN A 92 4.21 -4.39 12.12
N GLU A 93 4.56 -4.70 13.37
CA GLU A 93 5.94 -4.55 13.90
C GLU A 93 6.77 -5.83 13.70
N ASN A 94 6.09 -6.96 13.46
CA ASN A 94 6.74 -8.24 13.20
C ASN A 94 7.53 -8.17 11.89
N ILE A 95 8.82 -8.46 11.97
CA ILE A 95 9.74 -8.55 10.83
C ILE A 95 9.57 -9.93 10.18
N LEU A 96 9.09 -9.95 8.94
CA LEU A 96 8.84 -11.17 8.16
C LEU A 96 9.88 -11.40 7.05
N GLN A 97 10.68 -10.38 6.76
CA GLN A 97 11.76 -10.44 5.79
C GLN A 97 12.95 -9.63 6.33
N GLN A 98 14.16 -10.11 6.08
CA GLN A 98 15.41 -9.38 6.36
C GLN A 98 16.16 -9.17 5.04
N LEU A 99 17.01 -8.14 5.00
CA LEU A 99 17.86 -7.82 3.85
C LEU A 99 18.98 -8.84 3.68
#